data_AF-A0A1H5BXX1-F1
#
_entry.id   AF-A0A1H5BXX1-F1
#
_cell.length_a   1.000
_cell.length_b   1.000
_cell.length_c   1.000
_cell.angle_alpha   90.00
_cell.angle_beta   90.00
_cell.angle_gamma   90.00
#
_symmetry.space_group_name_H-M   'P 1'
#
loop_
_entity.id
_entity.type
_entity.pdbx_description
1 polymer ?
#
loop_
_entity_poly.entity_id
_entity_poly.type
_entity_poly.pdbx_seq_one_letter_code
_entity_poly.pdbx_strand_id
1 'polypeptide(L)'
;MTISTASFSDASHIAASGATGAAGLALLALAALHILRPDLDPSRQMISEYAIGRFGWLMTVCFALFAAASGSLCVALMGNTSTLAGRIGLIFLLVAATGLAMGATFQTDPVSTAPDAMTFSGRMHGLSFMIGVPGVLFATLLLSVALRTHETWVGQPLLSLTAIIWLSLAVMAVAIVVTMKHLGADVSSVVGWTNRLFMTGYTLWVIVVAWPMAR
;
A
#
# COMPACT_ATOMS: atom_id res chain seq x y z
N MET A 1 21.15 1.73 -31.94
CA MET A 1 21.27 2.45 -30.66
C MET A 1 21.15 1.40 -29.56
N THR A 2 22.29 0.90 -29.08
CA THR A 2 22.33 -0.08 -27.98
C THR A 2 21.95 0.64 -26.70
N ILE A 3 20.75 0.35 -26.19
CA ILE A 3 20.33 0.78 -24.85
C ILE A 3 21.34 0.14 -23.89
N SER A 4 22.18 0.95 -23.26
CA SER A 4 23.01 0.49 -22.16
C SER A 4 22.05 0.07 -21.05
N THR A 5 21.86 -1.25 -20.88
CA THR A 5 21.12 -1.77 -19.73
C THR A 5 21.95 -1.42 -18.51
N ALA A 6 21.50 -0.46 -17.70
CA ALA A 6 22.13 -0.17 -16.42
C ALA A 6 22.26 -1.49 -15.64
N SER A 7 23.49 -1.91 -15.34
CA SER A 7 23.69 -3.14 -14.58
C SER A 7 23.38 -2.85 -13.11
N PHE A 8 22.26 -3.37 -12.63
CA PHE A 8 21.93 -3.34 -11.22
C PHE A 8 22.83 -4.31 -10.44
N SER A 9 23.07 -4.03 -9.15
CA SER A 9 23.76 -4.99 -8.29
C SER A 9 22.90 -6.24 -8.06
N ASP A 10 23.53 -7.39 -7.80
CA ASP A 10 22.82 -8.64 -7.46
C ASP A 10 21.85 -8.44 -6.30
N ALA A 11 22.24 -7.65 -5.30
CA ALA A 11 21.39 -7.30 -4.17
C ALA A 11 20.13 -6.52 -4.61
N SER A 12 20.27 -5.57 -5.55
CA SER A 12 19.13 -4.81 -6.08
C SER A 12 18.20 -5.72 -6.87
N HIS A 13 18.75 -6.64 -7.66
CA HIS A 13 17.97 -7.62 -8.42
C HIS A 13 17.18 -8.55 -7.49
N ILE A 14 17.83 -9.19 -6.52
CA ILE A 14 17.18 -10.09 -5.56
C ILE A 14 16.08 -9.35 -4.78
N ALA A 15 16.37 -8.14 -4.30
CA ALA A 15 15.40 -7.33 -3.56
C ALA A 15 14.20 -6.92 -4.44
N ALA A 16 14.43 -6.58 -5.70
CA ALA A 16 13.37 -6.25 -6.65
C ALA A 16 12.48 -7.47 -6.96
N SER A 17 13.07 -8.65 -7.21
CA SER A 17 12.32 -9.89 -7.38
C SER A 17 11.52 -10.25 -6.13
N GLY A 18 12.11 -10.07 -4.94
CA GLY A 18 11.42 -10.24 -3.65
C GLY A 18 10.24 -9.28 -3.50
N ALA A 19 10.41 -8.01 -3.87
CA ALA A 19 9.34 -7.01 -3.86
C ALA A 19 8.18 -7.41 -4.78
N THR A 20 8.47 -7.82 -6.02
CA THR A 20 7.47 -8.27 -6.98
C THR A 20 6.74 -9.54 -6.51
N GLY A 21 7.48 -10.53 -6.00
CA GLY A 21 6.89 -11.78 -5.49
C GLY A 21 5.97 -11.55 -4.30
N ALA A 22 6.42 -10.77 -3.31
CA ALA A 22 5.62 -10.44 -2.13
C ALA A 22 4.38 -9.62 -2.51
N ALA A 23 4.51 -8.63 -3.40
CA ALA A 23 3.40 -7.85 -3.92
C ALA A 23 2.34 -8.73 -4.63
N GLY A 24 2.79 -9.64 -5.51
CA GLY A 24 1.91 -10.57 -6.21
C GLY A 24 1.16 -11.50 -5.24
N LEU A 25 1.86 -12.08 -4.27
CA LEU A 25 1.25 -12.92 -3.24
C LEU A 25 0.25 -12.15 -2.36
N ALA A 26 0.52 -10.87 -2.05
CA ALA A 26 -0.42 -10.04 -1.30
C ALA A 26 -1.72 -9.81 -2.08
N LEU A 27 -1.63 -9.52 -3.38
CA LEU A 27 -2.82 -9.39 -4.24
C LEU A 27 -3.61 -10.69 -4.33
N LEU A 28 -2.92 -11.83 -4.43
CA LEU A 28 -3.57 -13.15 -4.42
C LEU A 28 -4.26 -13.45 -3.10
N ALA A 29 -3.62 -13.13 -1.96
CA ALA A 29 -4.21 -13.29 -0.64
C ALA A 29 -5.47 -12.41 -0.48
N LEU A 30 -5.42 -11.15 -0.94
CA LEU A 30 -6.57 -10.24 -0.92
C LEU A 30 -7.70 -10.75 -1.81
N ALA A 31 -7.39 -11.24 -3.02
CA ALA A 31 -8.39 -11.82 -3.91
C ALA A 31 -9.02 -13.09 -3.30
N ALA A 32 -8.22 -13.95 -2.68
CA ALA A 32 -8.71 -15.13 -1.97
C ALA A 32 -9.65 -14.75 -0.82
N LEU A 33 -9.36 -13.69 -0.07
CA LEU A 33 -10.24 -13.19 0.99
C LEU A 33 -11.61 -12.75 0.46
N HIS A 34 -11.70 -12.19 -0.74
CA HIS A 34 -12.99 -11.84 -1.34
C HIS A 34 -13.86 -13.07 -1.64
N ILE A 35 -13.23 -14.22 -1.89
CA ILE A 35 -13.93 -15.49 -2.12
C ILE A 35 -14.26 -16.18 -0.78
N LEU A 36 -13.34 -16.14 0.18
CA LEU A 36 -13.45 -16.82 1.46
C LEU A 36 -14.38 -16.09 2.46
N ARG A 37 -14.60 -14.79 2.26
CA ARG A 37 -15.43 -13.93 3.12
C ARG A 37 -16.54 -13.22 2.33
N PRO A 38 -17.49 -13.97 1.74
CA PRO A 38 -18.60 -13.40 0.99
C PRO A 38 -19.61 -12.68 1.91
N ASP A 39 -19.50 -12.86 3.23
CA ASP A 39 -20.26 -12.16 4.26
C ASP A 39 -19.89 -10.67 4.37
N LEU A 40 -18.73 -10.28 3.84
CA LEU A 40 -18.25 -8.90 3.83
C LEU A 40 -18.53 -8.25 2.47
N ASP A 41 -19.29 -7.14 2.46
CA ASP A 41 -19.56 -6.34 1.27
C ASP A 41 -18.31 -5.54 0.89
N PRO A 42 -17.66 -5.85 -0.27
CA PRO A 42 -16.42 -5.19 -0.67
C PRO A 42 -16.58 -3.69 -0.94
N SER A 43 -17.78 -3.21 -1.19
CA SER A 43 -18.04 -1.79 -1.43
C SER A 43 -18.01 -0.98 -0.13
N ARG A 44 -18.43 -1.56 0.99
CA ARG A 44 -18.63 -0.84 2.25
C ARG A 44 -17.44 -0.94 3.20
N GLN A 45 -16.73 -2.07 3.17
CA GLN A 45 -15.76 -2.40 4.21
C GLN A 45 -14.33 -2.22 3.72
N MET A 46 -13.48 -1.63 4.57
CA MET A 46 -12.04 -1.59 4.33
C MET A 46 -11.45 -2.99 4.36
N ILE A 47 -10.33 -3.20 3.66
CA ILE A 47 -9.68 -4.51 3.59
C ILE A 47 -9.21 -5.00 4.97
N SER A 48 -8.96 -4.09 5.93
CA SER A 48 -8.59 -4.45 7.29
C SER A 48 -9.67 -5.25 8.02
N GLU A 49 -10.95 -5.10 7.67
CA GLU A 49 -12.03 -5.89 8.29
C GLU A 49 -11.97 -7.37 7.95
N TYR A 50 -11.30 -7.76 6.86
CA TYR A 50 -11.03 -9.18 6.59
C TYR A 50 -10.19 -9.84 7.69
N ALA A 51 -9.47 -9.06 8.51
CA ALA A 51 -8.71 -9.54 9.66
C ALA A 51 -9.60 -10.04 10.82
N ILE A 52 -10.90 -9.76 10.80
CA ILE A 52 -11.82 -10.17 11.87
C ILE A 52 -12.48 -11.50 11.51
N GLY A 53 -12.33 -12.52 12.36
CA GLY A 53 -13.00 -13.82 12.23
C GLY A 53 -12.12 -14.94 11.69
N ARG A 54 -12.74 -16.02 11.19
CA ARG A 54 -12.06 -17.31 10.88
C ARG A 54 -10.86 -17.19 9.94
N PHE A 55 -10.96 -16.32 8.93
CA PHE A 55 -9.91 -16.14 7.92
C PHE A 55 -9.02 -14.92 8.19
N GLY A 56 -9.09 -14.34 9.39
CA GLY A 56 -8.35 -13.12 9.74
C GLY A 56 -6.84 -13.24 9.58
N TRP A 57 -6.29 -14.42 9.86
CA TRP A 57 -4.86 -14.72 9.69
C TRP A 57 -4.38 -14.51 8.24
N LEU A 58 -5.23 -14.74 7.24
CA LEU A 58 -4.86 -14.56 5.84
C LEU A 58 -4.75 -13.06 5.51
N MET A 59 -5.54 -12.21 6.16
CA MET A 59 -5.39 -10.76 6.05
C MET A 59 -4.13 -10.27 6.78
N THR A 60 -3.77 -10.86 7.92
CA THR A 60 -2.47 -10.64 8.58
C THR A 60 -1.31 -10.98 7.64
N VAL A 61 -1.36 -12.15 6.98
CA VAL A 61 -0.36 -12.54 5.97
C VAL A 61 -0.34 -11.55 4.80
N CYS A 62 -1.50 -11.10 4.34
CA CYS A 62 -1.62 -10.09 3.28
C CYS A 62 -0.91 -8.77 3.66
N PHE A 63 -1.16 -8.24 4.86
CA PHE A 63 -0.46 -7.05 5.36
C PHE A 63 1.05 -7.26 5.52
N ALA A 64 1.47 -8.43 6.01
CA ALA A 64 2.88 -8.78 6.12
C ALA A 64 3.57 -8.83 4.75
N LEU A 65 2.89 -9.35 3.73
CA LEU A 65 3.38 -9.37 2.35
C LEU A 65 3.45 -7.97 1.74
N PHE A 66 2.47 -7.10 1.99
CA PHE A 66 2.58 -5.68 1.60
C PHE A 66 3.79 -5.01 2.24
N ALA A 67 4.01 -5.21 3.55
CA ALA A 67 5.16 -4.67 4.27
C ALA A 67 6.49 -5.21 3.71
N ALA A 68 6.57 -6.52 3.45
CA ALA A 68 7.75 -7.16 2.86
C ALA A 68 8.03 -6.64 1.45
N ALA A 69 6.99 -6.40 0.65
CA ALA A 69 7.12 -5.83 -0.69
C ALA A 69 7.70 -4.40 -0.62
N SER A 70 7.17 -3.55 0.28
CA SER A 70 7.66 -2.19 0.50
C SER A 70 9.11 -2.16 1.00
N GLY A 71 9.44 -3.00 1.98
CA GLY A 71 10.80 -3.10 2.52
C GLY A 71 11.80 -3.60 1.49
N SER A 72 11.45 -4.63 0.73
CA SER A 72 12.29 -5.16 -0.35
C SER A 72 12.50 -4.12 -1.46
N LEU A 73 11.46 -3.38 -1.83
CA LEU A 73 11.58 -2.29 -2.80
C LEU A 73 12.51 -1.18 -2.30
N CYS A 74 12.45 -0.85 -1.00
CA CYS A 74 13.37 0.12 -0.41
C CYS A 74 14.82 -0.34 -0.60
N VAL A 75 15.14 -1.59 -0.26
CA VAL A 75 16.50 -2.15 -0.44
C VAL A 75 16.92 -2.09 -1.91
N ALA A 76 16.04 -2.45 -2.84
CA ALA A 76 16.32 -2.40 -4.28
C ALA A 76 16.68 -0.98 -4.76
N LEU A 77 16.07 0.06 -4.18
CA LEU A 77 16.25 1.44 -4.60
C LEU A 77 17.38 2.19 -3.87
N MET A 78 17.85 1.70 -2.72
CA MET A 78 18.85 2.40 -1.88
C MET A 78 20.14 2.76 -2.64
N GLY A 79 20.60 1.90 -3.55
CA GLY A 79 21.78 2.14 -4.39
C GLY A 79 21.50 2.88 -5.70
N ASN A 80 20.24 3.04 -6.07
CA ASN A 80 19.80 3.51 -7.40
C ASN A 80 19.14 4.90 -7.35
N THR A 81 19.08 5.51 -6.16
CA THR A 81 18.35 6.76 -5.93
C THR A 81 19.25 7.78 -5.22
N SER A 82 19.79 8.74 -5.97
CA SER A 82 20.76 9.73 -5.43
C SER A 82 20.15 11.11 -5.12
N THR A 83 18.97 11.42 -5.67
CA THR A 83 18.33 12.73 -5.51
C THR A 83 17.76 12.91 -4.10
N LEU A 84 17.65 14.17 -3.64
CA LEU A 84 17.06 14.49 -2.33
C LEU A 84 15.61 13.97 -2.22
N ALA A 85 14.80 14.21 -3.24
CA ALA A 85 13.42 13.71 -3.31
C ALA A 85 13.39 12.19 -3.18
N GLY A 86 14.26 11.50 -3.89
CA GLY A 86 14.33 10.05 -3.83
C GLY A 86 14.75 9.51 -2.47
N ARG A 87 15.76 10.12 -1.82
CA ARG A 87 16.17 9.76 -0.44
C ARG A 87 15.05 9.95 0.58
N ILE A 88 14.33 11.07 0.51
CA ILE A 88 13.17 11.31 1.38
C ILE A 88 12.04 10.32 1.06
N GLY A 89 11.84 10.01 -0.23
CA GLY A 89 10.89 9.00 -0.68
C GLY A 89 11.18 7.60 -0.11
N LEU A 90 12.45 7.20 0.00
CA LEU A 90 12.85 5.94 0.64
C LEU A 90 12.52 5.90 2.14
N ILE A 91 12.72 7.02 2.84
CA ILE A 91 12.32 7.14 4.26
C ILE A 91 10.81 6.91 4.38
N PHE A 92 9.99 7.58 3.55
CA PHE A 92 8.55 7.37 3.57
C PHE A 92 8.14 5.96 3.15
N LEU A 93 8.90 5.29 2.28
CA LEU A 93 8.65 3.89 1.92
C LEU A 93 8.89 2.95 3.11
N LEU A 94 9.92 3.22 3.93
CA LEU A 94 10.14 2.51 5.20
C LEU A 94 9.06 2.80 6.23
N VAL A 95 8.58 4.05 6.31
CA VAL A 95 7.43 4.42 7.16
C VAL A 95 6.18 3.67 6.72
N ALA A 96 5.92 3.57 5.41
CA ALA A 96 4.83 2.77 4.86
C ALA A 96 4.97 1.29 5.22
N ALA A 97 6.15 0.70 5.02
CA ALA A 97 6.43 -0.69 5.39
C ALA A 97 6.18 -0.95 6.89
N THR A 98 6.56 0.01 7.74
CA THR A 98 6.34 -0.05 9.20
C THR A 98 4.85 -0.02 9.53
N GLY A 99 4.09 0.91 8.93
CA GLY A 99 2.64 0.99 9.12
C GLY A 99 1.91 -0.28 8.65
N LEU A 100 2.33 -0.88 7.54
CA LEU A 100 1.79 -2.15 7.05
C LEU A 100 2.14 -3.32 7.97
N ALA A 101 3.38 -3.39 8.47
CA ALA A 101 3.82 -4.41 9.43
C ALA A 101 3.09 -4.30 10.78
N MET A 102 2.83 -3.08 11.24
CA MET A 102 1.97 -2.83 12.39
C MET A 102 0.55 -3.31 12.14
N GLY A 103 -0.01 -3.08 10.94
CA GLY A 103 -1.33 -3.59 10.55
C GLY A 103 -1.42 -5.12 10.50
N ALA A 104 -0.30 -5.81 10.22
CA ALA A 104 -0.21 -7.25 10.32
C ALA A 104 -0.13 -7.74 11.78
N THR A 105 0.59 -7.01 12.63
CA THR A 105 0.85 -7.37 14.02
C THR A 105 -0.35 -7.11 14.93
N PHE A 106 -1.02 -5.98 14.73
CA PHE A 106 -2.13 -5.54 15.56
C PHE A 106 -3.43 -5.73 14.79
N GLN A 107 -4.27 -6.66 15.23
CA GLN A 107 -5.59 -6.87 14.65
C GLN A 107 -6.50 -5.68 14.93
N THR A 108 -7.31 -5.30 13.94
CA THR A 108 -8.31 -4.23 14.09
C THR A 108 -9.50 -4.70 14.92
N ASP A 109 -10.09 -3.76 15.66
CA ASP A 109 -11.44 -3.91 16.19
C ASP A 109 -12.47 -3.65 15.06
N PRO A 110 -13.73 -4.11 15.21
CA PRO A 110 -14.82 -3.73 14.31
C PRO A 110 -14.94 -2.21 14.17
N VAL A 111 -15.27 -1.71 12.97
CA VAL A 111 -15.42 -0.26 12.74
C VAL A 111 -16.54 0.37 13.59
N SER A 112 -17.50 -0.42 14.06
CA SER A 112 -18.58 0.00 14.94
C SER A 112 -18.19 0.12 16.42
N THR A 113 -16.98 -0.29 16.80
CA THR A 113 -16.49 -0.18 18.17
C THR A 113 -16.30 1.29 18.56
N ALA A 114 -16.92 1.71 19.67
CA ALA A 114 -16.80 3.07 20.17
C ALA A 114 -15.35 3.40 20.60
N PRO A 115 -14.88 4.65 20.48
CA PRO A 115 -13.48 5.01 20.76
C PRO A 115 -12.98 4.65 22.16
N ASP A 116 -13.84 4.73 23.18
CA ASP A 116 -13.57 4.39 24.58
C ASP A 116 -13.56 2.87 24.84
N ALA A 117 -14.18 2.09 23.95
CA ALA A 117 -14.24 0.63 24.00
C ALA A 117 -13.16 -0.05 23.14
N MET A 118 -12.33 0.71 22.41
CA MET A 118 -11.27 0.15 21.57
C MET A 118 -10.22 -0.60 22.40
N THR A 119 -9.86 -1.79 21.93
CA THR A 119 -8.77 -2.57 22.50
C THR A 119 -7.43 -1.88 22.27
N PHE A 120 -6.37 -2.32 22.97
CA PHE A 120 -5.02 -1.86 22.66
C PHE A 120 -4.64 -2.18 21.20
N SER A 121 -4.96 -3.39 20.74
CA SER A 121 -4.68 -3.83 19.37
C SER A 121 -5.39 -2.94 18.34
N GLY A 122 -6.69 -2.68 18.52
CA GLY A 122 -7.44 -1.80 17.62
C GLY A 122 -6.88 -0.37 17.57
N ARG A 123 -6.46 0.19 18.72
CA ARG A 123 -5.79 1.50 18.76
C ARG A 123 -4.47 1.51 18.01
N MET A 124 -3.65 0.47 18.18
CA MET A 124 -2.38 0.32 17.46
C MET A 124 -2.59 0.11 15.96
N HIS A 125 -3.65 -0.58 15.55
CA HIS A 125 -4.05 -0.69 14.14
C HIS A 125 -4.52 0.66 13.56
N GLY A 126 -5.29 1.44 14.33
CA GLY A 126 -5.63 2.82 13.95
C GLY A 126 -4.38 3.69 13.75
N LEU A 127 -3.40 3.57 14.64
CA LEU A 127 -2.11 4.24 14.51
C LEU A 127 -1.32 3.72 13.29
N SER A 128 -1.39 2.43 12.99
CA SER A 128 -0.74 1.85 11.81
C SER A 128 -1.27 2.46 10.51
N PHE A 129 -2.57 2.72 10.43
CA PHE A 129 -3.18 3.44 9.31
C PHE A 129 -2.69 4.90 9.24
N MET A 130 -2.64 5.60 10.36
CA MET A 130 -2.16 7.00 10.45
C MET A 130 -0.68 7.17 10.07
N ILE A 131 0.15 6.14 10.26
CA ILE A 131 1.56 6.14 9.86
C ILE A 131 1.69 5.67 8.40
N GLY A 132 1.05 4.54 8.08
CA GLY A 132 1.21 3.84 6.81
C GLY A 132 0.68 4.62 5.61
N VAL A 133 -0.51 5.23 5.73
CA VAL A 133 -1.15 5.94 4.59
C VAL A 133 -0.33 7.16 4.16
N PRO A 134 0.07 8.08 5.05
CA PRO A 134 0.98 9.17 4.67
C PRO A 134 2.32 8.66 4.12
N GLY A 135 2.86 7.59 4.71
CA GLY A 135 4.05 6.90 4.19
C GLY A 135 3.90 6.52 2.71
N VAL A 136 2.80 5.85 2.35
CA VAL A 136 2.51 5.46 0.97
C VAL A 136 2.38 6.67 0.05
N LEU A 137 1.64 7.70 0.46
CA LEU A 137 1.42 8.90 -0.37
C LEU A 137 2.71 9.62 -0.72
N PHE A 138 3.54 9.88 0.28
CA PHE A 138 4.77 10.63 0.08
C PHE A 138 5.86 9.77 -0.57
N ALA A 139 5.92 8.47 -0.26
CA ALA A 139 6.82 7.55 -0.95
C ALA A 139 6.51 7.51 -2.45
N THR A 140 5.26 7.24 -2.82
CA THR A 140 4.86 7.13 -4.22
C THR A 140 5.03 8.44 -4.97
N LEU A 141 4.74 9.59 -4.35
CA LEU A 141 4.96 10.89 -4.99
C LEU A 141 6.45 11.19 -5.23
N LEU A 142 7.26 11.13 -4.17
CA LEU A 142 8.65 11.53 -4.23
C LEU A 142 9.50 10.57 -5.06
N LEU A 143 9.26 9.26 -4.94
CA LEU A 143 9.96 8.26 -5.75
C LEU A 143 9.51 8.33 -7.21
N SER A 144 8.23 8.52 -7.53
CA SER A 144 7.81 8.73 -8.93
C SER A 144 8.47 9.98 -9.55
N VAL A 145 8.56 11.08 -8.80
CA VAL A 145 9.21 12.32 -9.25
C VAL A 145 10.73 12.15 -9.42
N ALA A 146 11.38 11.36 -8.56
CA ALA A 146 12.81 11.08 -8.63
C ALA A 146 13.15 10.10 -9.78
N LEU A 147 12.32 9.07 -9.98
CA LEU A 147 12.59 8.01 -10.95
C LEU A 147 12.18 8.39 -12.38
N ARG A 148 11.21 9.29 -12.57
CA ARG A 148 10.80 9.73 -13.93
C ARG A 148 11.92 10.39 -14.74
N THR A 149 12.97 10.88 -14.07
CA THR A 149 14.12 11.50 -14.73
C THR A 149 15.24 10.50 -15.03
N HIS A 150 15.12 9.26 -14.57
CA HIS A 150 16.05 8.19 -14.90
C HIS A 150 15.65 7.48 -16.20
N GLU A 151 16.64 7.17 -17.05
CA GLU A 151 16.42 6.48 -18.33
C GLU A 151 15.85 5.06 -18.17
N THR A 152 16.06 4.43 -17.01
CA THR A 152 15.60 3.06 -16.74
C THR A 152 14.10 2.96 -16.49
N TRP A 153 13.46 4.00 -15.95
CA TRP A 153 12.03 3.97 -15.60
C TRP A 153 11.19 4.79 -16.56
N VAL A 154 10.05 4.24 -16.96
CA VAL A 154 9.05 5.01 -17.71
C VAL A 154 8.25 5.85 -16.71
N GLY A 155 8.44 7.17 -16.75
CA GLY A 155 7.83 8.08 -15.76
C GLY A 155 6.30 8.15 -15.79
N GLN A 156 5.68 7.98 -16.97
CA GLN A 156 4.23 8.19 -17.11
C GLN A 156 3.38 7.18 -16.30
N PRO A 157 3.60 5.85 -16.38
CA PRO A 157 2.91 4.89 -15.51
C PRO A 157 3.07 5.19 -14.02
N LEU A 158 4.27 5.58 -13.59
CA LEU A 158 4.55 5.92 -12.18
C LEU A 158 3.71 7.10 -11.72
N LEU A 159 3.69 8.19 -12.48
CA LEU A 159 2.89 9.38 -12.16
C LEU A 159 1.39 9.11 -12.22
N SER A 160 0.92 8.32 -13.19
CA SER A 160 -0.48 7.94 -13.29
C SER A 160 -0.94 7.10 -12.10
N LEU A 161 -0.15 6.11 -11.69
CA LEU A 161 -0.45 5.31 -10.49
C LEU A 161 -0.42 6.15 -9.22
N THR A 162 0.58 7.03 -9.07
CA THR A 162 0.61 8.01 -7.97
C THR A 162 -0.67 8.85 -7.94
N ALA A 163 -1.11 9.40 -9.07
CA ALA A 163 -2.32 10.21 -9.15
C ALA A 163 -3.58 9.40 -8.76
N ILE A 164 -3.69 8.14 -9.21
CA ILE A 164 -4.79 7.23 -8.85
C ILE A 164 -4.80 6.98 -7.34
N ILE A 165 -3.65 6.70 -6.72
CA ILE A 165 -3.54 6.45 -5.27
C ILE A 165 -4.00 7.68 -4.48
N TRP A 166 -3.51 8.87 -4.85
CA TRP A 166 -3.89 10.13 -4.22
C TRP A 166 -5.38 10.44 -4.40
N LEU A 167 -5.91 10.28 -5.61
CA LEU A 167 -7.34 10.50 -5.89
C LEU A 167 -8.19 9.51 -5.09
N SER A 168 -7.79 8.24 -5.03
CA SER A 168 -8.50 7.21 -4.27
C SER A 168 -8.60 7.58 -2.79
N LEU A 169 -7.50 8.04 -2.19
CA LEU A 169 -7.51 8.51 -0.80
C LEU A 169 -8.37 9.77 -0.63
N ALA A 170 -8.28 10.74 -1.54
CA ALA A 170 -9.07 11.97 -1.46
C ALA A 170 -10.58 11.66 -1.47
N VAL A 171 -11.03 10.78 -2.39
CA VAL A 171 -12.41 10.33 -2.46
C VAL A 171 -12.79 9.55 -1.20
N MET A 172 -11.93 8.64 -0.72
CA MET A 172 -12.16 7.90 0.53
C MET A 172 -12.34 8.84 1.73
N ALA A 173 -11.48 9.84 1.88
CA ALA A 173 -11.52 10.80 2.97
C ALA A 173 -12.80 11.65 2.94
N VAL A 174 -13.20 12.13 1.75
CA VAL A 174 -14.47 12.83 1.57
C VAL A 174 -15.64 11.93 1.94
N ALA A 175 -15.66 10.67 1.48
CA ALA A 175 -16.72 9.73 1.78
C ALA A 175 -16.85 9.44 3.28
N ILE A 176 -15.72 9.27 3.99
CA ILE A 176 -15.69 9.11 5.44
C ILE A 176 -16.27 10.35 6.15
N VAL A 177 -15.83 11.56 5.77
CA VAL A 177 -16.31 12.81 6.39
C VAL A 177 -17.81 13.02 6.16
N VAL A 178 -18.31 12.78 4.95
CA VAL A 178 -19.73 12.90 4.62
C VAL A 178 -20.57 11.92 5.44
N THR A 179 -20.11 10.67 5.56
CA THR A 179 -20.79 9.62 6.33
C THR A 179 -20.79 9.95 7.82
N MET A 180 -19.64 10.30 8.41
CA MET A 180 -19.50 10.61 9.84
C MET A 180 -20.27 11.87 10.26
N LYS A 181 -20.37 12.88 9.38
CA LYS A 181 -21.10 14.12 9.67
C LYS A 181 -22.59 14.03 9.29
N HIS A 182 -23.07 12.86 8.88
CA HIS A 182 -24.45 12.62 8.45
C HIS A 182 -24.96 13.67 7.42
N LEU A 183 -24.13 14.05 6.45
CA LEU A 183 -24.43 15.13 5.48
C LEU A 183 -25.46 14.72 4.40
N GLY A 184 -26.37 13.81 4.71
CA GLY A 184 -27.54 13.48 3.88
C GLY A 184 -27.30 12.55 2.68
N ALA A 185 -26.05 12.12 2.41
CA ALA A 185 -25.72 11.16 1.35
C ALA A 185 -25.09 9.89 1.94
N ASP A 186 -25.67 8.71 1.66
CA ASP A 186 -25.03 7.43 1.97
C ASP A 186 -23.96 7.12 0.92
N VAL A 187 -22.73 7.52 1.22
CA VAL A 187 -21.53 7.26 0.41
C VAL A 187 -20.63 6.19 1.05
N SER A 188 -21.15 5.43 2.00
CA SER A 188 -20.41 4.39 2.72
C SER A 188 -19.91 3.29 1.77
N SER A 189 -20.66 3.00 0.71
CA SER A 189 -20.30 2.06 -0.36
C SER A 189 -19.13 2.51 -1.25
N VAL A 190 -18.64 3.73 -1.09
CA VAL A 190 -17.46 4.22 -1.82
C VAL A 190 -16.17 3.95 -1.06
N VAL A 191 -16.24 3.81 0.27
CA VAL A 191 -15.08 3.66 1.15
C VAL A 191 -14.34 2.35 0.87
N GLY A 192 -15.05 1.24 0.72
CA GLY A 192 -14.44 -0.07 0.45
C GLY A 192 -13.77 -0.13 -0.93
N TRP A 193 -14.39 0.45 -1.96
CA TRP A 193 -13.80 0.49 -3.31
C TRP A 193 -12.55 1.37 -3.38
N THR A 194 -12.61 2.57 -2.79
CA THR A 194 -11.47 3.49 -2.75
C THR A 194 -10.33 2.97 -1.87
N ASN A 195 -10.64 2.25 -0.79
CA ASN A 195 -9.62 1.55 0.00
C ASN A 195 -8.91 0.45 -0.81
N ARG A 196 -9.66 -0.35 -1.57
CA ARG A 196 -9.09 -1.37 -2.47
C ARG A 196 -8.25 -0.75 -3.57
N LEU A 197 -8.76 0.26 -4.27
CA LEU A 197 -8.05 0.95 -5.34
C LEU A 197 -6.75 1.59 -4.84
N PHE A 198 -6.75 2.14 -3.62
CA PHE A 198 -5.54 2.65 -2.97
C PHE A 198 -4.49 1.54 -2.79
N MET A 199 -4.90 0.40 -2.22
CA MET A 199 -3.97 -0.70 -1.90
C MET A 199 -3.50 -1.45 -3.14
N THR A 200 -4.39 -1.74 -4.09
CA THR A 200 -4.02 -2.39 -5.35
C THR A 200 -3.20 -1.45 -6.23
N GLY A 201 -3.56 -0.17 -6.31
CA GLY A 201 -2.80 0.86 -7.01
C GLY A 201 -1.38 1.01 -6.44
N TYR A 202 -1.24 1.04 -5.12
CA TYR A 202 0.06 1.05 -4.45
C TYR A 202 0.87 -0.21 -4.75
N THR A 203 0.25 -1.39 -4.71
CA THR A 203 0.94 -2.65 -4.96
C THR A 203 1.39 -2.78 -6.41
N LEU A 204 0.57 -2.32 -7.36
CA LEU A 204 0.95 -2.23 -8.78
C LEU A 204 2.09 -1.22 -8.98
N TRP A 205 2.06 -0.09 -8.27
CA TRP A 205 3.16 0.87 -8.28
C TRP A 205 4.47 0.22 -7.80
N VAL A 206 4.45 -0.56 -6.72
CA VAL A 206 5.62 -1.32 -6.24
C VAL A 206 6.16 -2.25 -7.32
N ILE A 207 5.29 -3.00 -8.00
CA ILE A 207 5.68 -3.91 -9.09
C ILE A 207 6.30 -3.14 -10.25
N VAL A 208 5.68 -2.05 -10.70
CA VAL A 208 6.17 -1.23 -11.82
C VAL A 208 7.54 -0.62 -11.51
N VAL A 209 7.78 -0.19 -10.27
CA VAL A 209 9.09 0.35 -9.86
C VAL A 209 10.14 -0.75 -9.77
N ALA A 210 9.81 -1.93 -9.24
CA ALA A 210 10.74 -3.05 -9.11
C ALA A 210 11.12 -3.66 -10.48
N TRP A 211 10.21 -3.59 -11.45
CA TRP A 211 10.29 -4.33 -12.71
C TRP A 211 11.60 -4.20 -13.50
N PRO A 212 12.18 -3.00 -13.70
CA PRO A 212 13.43 -2.89 -14.46
C PRO A 212 14.63 -3.53 -13.77
N MET A 213 14.57 -3.66 -12.44
CA MET A 213 15.66 -4.24 -11.63
C MET A 213 15.51 -5.76 -11.46
N ALA A 214 14.29 -6.29 -11.59
CA ALA A 214 13.98 -7.71 -11.42
C ALA A 214 14.10 -8.54 -12.73
N ARG A 215 14.55 -7.91 -13.82
CA ARG A 215 14.66 -8.47 -15.16
C ARG A 215 16.09 -8.84 -15.53
#